data_AF-A0A5Q8CGU5-F1
#
_entry.id   AF-A0A5Q8CGU5-F1
#
_cell.length_a   1.000
_cell.length_b   1.000
_cell.length_c   1.000
_cell.angle_alpha   90.00
_cell.angle_beta   90.00
_cell.angle_gamma   90.00
#
_symmetry.space_group_name_H-M   'P 1'
#
loop_
_entity.id
_entity.type
_entity.pdbx_description
1 polymer ?
#
loop_
_entity_poly.entity_id
_entity_poly.type
_entity_poly.pdbx_seq_one_letter_code
_entity_poly.pdbx_strand_id
1 'polypeptide(L)'
;KVPFLWVGMPAFGAAKMTSDMLAFNDIYHSAAQTHGGEFVDVWDGFVDENGAFVTSGPDINGQPVRLRSDDGINVTKAGKRKLAFYTEKPLAKILGLAAPGSVTTVSAPAGAPVEASKPAAAPVIVDRTAPMLLSDPALDGGTELLGAAPPAKADPNLPGEKLTVEGKAPVASPGRADDFSWPPKTPTASSETSTAVRR
;
A
#
# COMPACT_ATOMS: atom_id res chain seq x y z
N LYS A 1 -13.65 26.38 -24.50
CA LYS A 1 -12.77 25.37 -25.11
C LYS A 1 -12.77 24.17 -24.18
N VAL A 2 -13.03 22.96 -24.68
CA VAL A 2 -13.07 21.75 -23.84
C VAL A 2 -11.64 21.23 -23.67
N PRO A 3 -11.15 20.96 -22.45
CA PRO A 3 -9.84 20.35 -22.26
C PRO A 3 -9.88 18.91 -22.78
N PHE A 4 -8.81 18.49 -23.44
CA PHE A 4 -8.67 17.13 -23.94
C PHE A 4 -7.27 16.58 -23.62
N LEU A 5 -7.21 15.26 -23.58
CA LEU A 5 -6.02 14.51 -23.28
C LEU A 5 -5.81 13.48 -24.39
N TRP A 6 -4.59 13.43 -24.93
CA TRP A 6 -4.19 12.46 -25.94
C TRP A 6 -3.24 11.45 -25.31
N VAL A 7 -3.53 10.16 -25.43
CA VAL A 7 -2.65 9.10 -24.94
C VAL A 7 -1.84 8.57 -26.11
N GLY A 8 -0.51 8.55 -25.95
CA GLY A 8 0.39 7.94 -26.92
C GLY A 8 0.17 6.45 -27.07
N MET A 9 0.59 5.89 -28.20
CA MET A 9 0.53 4.46 -28.46
C MET A 9 1.79 3.77 -27.89
N PRO A 10 1.66 2.59 -27.25
CA PRO A 10 2.81 1.82 -26.78
C PRO A 10 3.49 1.07 -27.94
N ALA A 11 4.63 0.44 -27.65
CA ALA A 11 5.32 -0.43 -28.61
C ALA A 11 4.50 -1.69 -29.00
N PHE A 12 4.81 -2.23 -30.19
CA PHE A 12 4.16 -3.39 -30.79
C PHE A 12 5.17 -4.52 -31.05
N GLY A 13 4.67 -5.76 -31.18
CA GLY A 13 5.54 -6.91 -31.42
C GLY A 13 6.29 -6.83 -32.76
N ALA A 14 5.69 -6.21 -33.78
CA ALA A 14 6.33 -6.02 -35.08
C ALA A 14 7.21 -4.76 -35.10
N ALA A 15 8.50 -4.92 -35.39
CA ALA A 15 9.47 -3.81 -35.40
C ALA A 15 9.08 -2.65 -36.32
N LYS A 16 8.52 -2.93 -37.50
CA LYS A 16 7.99 -1.91 -38.41
C LYS A 16 6.89 -1.08 -37.75
N MET A 17 5.92 -1.74 -37.11
CA MET A 17 4.79 -1.08 -36.46
C MET A 17 5.24 -0.25 -35.26
N THR A 18 6.23 -0.72 -34.50
CA THR A 18 6.87 0.04 -33.42
C THR A 18 7.55 1.30 -33.94
N SER A 19 8.30 1.19 -35.04
CA SER A 19 8.93 2.35 -35.69
C SER A 19 7.90 3.36 -36.21
N ASP A 20 6.82 2.88 -36.84
CA ASP A 20 5.75 3.74 -37.36
C ASP A 20 5.02 4.47 -36.21
N MET A 21 4.80 3.78 -35.08
CA MET A 21 4.14 4.36 -33.91
C MET A 21 4.99 5.41 -33.18
N LEU A 22 6.32 5.29 -33.17
CA LEU A 22 7.19 6.35 -32.68
C LEU A 22 6.97 7.64 -33.49
N ALA A 23 7.03 7.53 -34.82
CA ALA A 23 6.80 8.67 -35.71
C ALA A 23 5.40 9.29 -35.52
N PHE A 24 4.37 8.46 -35.34
CA PHE A 24 3.02 8.97 -35.11
C PHE A 24 2.85 9.61 -33.73
N ASN A 25 3.44 9.05 -32.69
CA ASN A 25 3.42 9.63 -31.35
C ASN A 25 4.05 11.03 -31.35
N ASP A 26 5.16 11.24 -32.07
CA ASP A 26 5.79 12.56 -32.20
C ASP A 26 4.85 13.59 -32.85
N ILE A 27 4.15 13.18 -33.92
CA ILE A 27 3.16 14.02 -34.60
C ILE A 27 2.00 14.37 -33.65
N TYR A 28 1.46 13.37 -32.94
CA TYR A 28 0.35 13.57 -32.01
C TYR A 28 0.74 14.41 -30.80
N HIS A 29 1.95 14.24 -30.29
CA HIS A 29 2.49 15.05 -29.21
C HIS A 29 2.56 16.53 -29.64
N SER A 30 3.14 16.82 -30.80
CA SER A 30 3.19 18.19 -31.34
C SER A 30 1.79 18.79 -31.59
N ALA A 31 0.87 17.99 -32.13
CA ALA A 31 -0.49 18.44 -32.39
C ALA A 31 -1.26 18.75 -31.10
N ALA A 32 -1.18 17.87 -30.09
CA ALA A 32 -1.83 18.06 -28.80
C ALA A 32 -1.34 19.35 -28.12
N GLN A 33 -0.03 19.57 -28.07
CA GLN A 33 0.56 20.78 -27.50
C GLN A 33 0.12 22.06 -28.22
N THR A 34 0.13 22.06 -29.56
CA THR A 34 -0.29 23.21 -30.38
C THR A 34 -1.73 23.61 -30.10
N HIS A 35 -2.61 22.63 -29.87
CA HIS A 35 -4.01 22.87 -29.56
C HIS A 35 -4.30 23.03 -28.07
N GLY A 36 -3.28 23.06 -27.20
CA GLY A 36 -3.41 23.25 -25.75
C GLY A 36 -4.01 22.04 -25.02
N GLY A 37 -3.91 20.85 -25.60
CA GLY A 37 -4.19 19.58 -24.94
C GLY A 37 -2.95 18.99 -24.28
N GLU A 38 -3.14 18.04 -23.38
CA GLU A 38 -2.06 17.32 -22.70
C GLU A 38 -1.80 15.99 -23.42
N PHE A 39 -0.54 15.68 -23.74
CA PHE A 39 -0.14 14.39 -24.30
C PHE A 39 0.46 13.53 -23.18
N VAL A 40 -0.05 12.31 -23.04
CA VAL A 40 0.46 11.32 -22.08
C VAL A 40 1.31 10.32 -22.84
N ASP A 41 2.62 10.43 -22.65
CA ASP A 41 3.54 9.40 -23.13
C ASP A 41 3.49 8.19 -22.20
N VAL A 42 3.21 7.03 -22.78
CA VAL A 42 3.15 5.73 -22.09
C VAL A 42 4.27 4.81 -22.52
N TRP A 43 5.11 5.20 -23.48
CA TRP A 43 6.06 4.35 -24.17
C TRP A 43 6.96 3.57 -23.21
N ASP A 44 7.63 4.31 -22.31
CA ASP A 44 8.58 3.80 -21.31
C ASP A 44 7.97 2.71 -20.39
N GLY A 45 6.65 2.74 -20.20
CA GLY A 45 5.95 1.73 -19.40
C GLY A 45 5.77 0.36 -20.08
N PHE A 46 6.01 0.26 -21.38
CA PHE A 46 5.70 -0.92 -22.20
C PHE A 46 6.89 -1.41 -23.03
N VAL A 47 8.08 -0.90 -22.77
CA VAL A 47 9.34 -1.31 -23.40
C VAL A 47 10.33 -1.81 -22.36
N ASP A 48 11.38 -2.49 -22.83
CA ASP A 48 12.56 -2.79 -22.01
C ASP A 48 13.53 -1.60 -21.95
N GLU A 49 14.66 -1.81 -21.27
CA GLU A 49 15.76 -0.84 -21.15
C GLU A 49 16.35 -0.40 -22.51
N ASN A 50 16.17 -1.20 -23.56
CA ASN A 50 16.64 -0.90 -24.92
C ASN A 50 15.56 -0.24 -25.78
N GLY A 51 14.37 0.04 -25.22
CA GLY A 51 13.23 0.58 -25.95
C GLY A 51 12.53 -0.45 -26.85
N ALA A 52 12.82 -1.74 -26.69
CA ALA A 52 12.19 -2.81 -27.46
C ALA A 52 10.88 -3.28 -26.81
N PHE A 53 10.01 -3.88 -27.63
CA PHE A 53 8.74 -4.41 -27.18
C PHE A 53 8.92 -5.53 -26.15
N VAL A 54 8.15 -5.45 -25.05
CA VAL A 54 8.07 -6.51 -24.05
C VAL A 54 6.64 -6.99 -23.82
N THR A 55 6.51 -8.30 -23.63
CA THR A 55 5.20 -8.93 -23.32
C THR A 55 4.83 -8.77 -21.85
N SER A 56 5.84 -8.72 -20.97
CA SER A 56 5.69 -8.61 -19.51
C SER A 56 6.53 -7.46 -18.97
N GLY A 57 6.07 -6.85 -17.88
CA GLY A 57 6.77 -5.77 -17.20
C GLY A 57 6.15 -5.49 -15.83
N PRO A 58 6.70 -4.51 -15.10
CA PRO A 58 6.17 -4.14 -13.79
C PRO A 58 4.75 -3.57 -13.93
N ASP A 59 3.85 -4.01 -13.05
CA ASP A 59 2.52 -3.43 -12.88
C ASP A 59 2.57 -2.10 -12.11
N ILE A 60 1.41 -1.55 -11.76
CA ILE A 60 1.31 -0.30 -10.97
C ILE A 60 1.92 -0.41 -9.57
N ASN A 61 2.13 -1.63 -9.06
CA ASN A 61 2.73 -1.93 -7.77
C ASN A 61 4.19 -2.42 -7.91
N GLY A 62 4.76 -2.40 -9.13
CA GLY A 62 6.10 -2.88 -9.43
C GLY A 62 6.22 -4.40 -9.59
N GLN A 63 5.13 -5.16 -9.52
CA GLN A 63 5.16 -6.62 -9.66
C GLN A 63 5.27 -7.03 -11.13
N PRO A 64 6.11 -8.01 -11.50
CA PRO A 64 6.22 -8.47 -12.87
C PRO A 64 4.93 -9.18 -13.29
N VAL A 65 4.19 -8.56 -14.21
CA VAL A 65 2.96 -9.12 -14.77
C VAL A 65 2.98 -9.05 -16.28
N ARG A 66 2.12 -9.85 -16.89
CA ARG A 66 1.95 -9.83 -18.34
C ARG A 66 1.11 -8.62 -18.77
N LEU A 67 1.70 -7.69 -19.50
CA LEU A 67 1.07 -6.43 -19.93
C LEU A 67 0.49 -6.52 -21.35
N ARG A 68 1.06 -7.38 -22.20
CA ARG A 68 0.64 -7.58 -23.60
C ARG A 68 0.13 -9.01 -23.85
N SER A 69 -0.81 -9.12 -24.77
CA SER A 69 -1.27 -10.39 -25.33
C SER A 69 -0.20 -11.02 -26.24
N ASP A 70 -0.33 -12.31 -26.54
CA ASP A 70 0.67 -13.07 -27.33
C ASP A 70 0.72 -12.59 -28.80
N ASP A 71 -0.30 -11.85 -29.23
CA ASP A 71 -0.38 -11.27 -30.58
C ASP A 71 0.49 -10.03 -30.79
N GLY A 72 1.11 -9.49 -29.73
CA GLY A 72 1.94 -8.29 -29.81
C GLY A 72 1.19 -6.99 -30.11
N ILE A 73 -0.15 -7.00 -30.08
CA ILE A 73 -1.02 -5.86 -30.41
C ILE A 73 -1.96 -5.54 -29.25
N ASN A 74 -2.58 -6.53 -28.61
CA ASN A 74 -3.58 -6.31 -27.57
C ASN A 74 -2.97 -6.18 -26.18
N VAL A 75 -3.65 -5.40 -25.32
CA VAL A 75 -3.21 -5.14 -23.94
C VAL A 75 -4.05 -5.98 -22.98
N THR A 76 -3.40 -6.62 -22.00
CA THR A 76 -4.09 -7.42 -20.98
C THR A 76 -4.85 -6.53 -19.99
N LYS A 77 -5.64 -7.13 -19.08
CA LYS A 77 -6.30 -6.38 -17.99
C LYS A 77 -5.29 -5.61 -17.13
N ALA A 78 -4.14 -6.22 -16.84
CA ALA A 78 -3.08 -5.58 -16.07
C ALA A 78 -2.43 -4.41 -16.84
N GLY A 79 -2.15 -4.60 -18.13
CA GLY A 79 -1.62 -3.52 -18.97
C GLY A 79 -2.60 -2.35 -19.12
N LYS A 80 -3.91 -2.61 -19.23
CA LYS A 80 -4.94 -1.55 -19.24
C LYS A 80 -4.98 -0.77 -17.93
N ARG A 81 -4.81 -1.44 -16.80
CA ARG A 81 -4.69 -0.77 -15.49
C ARG A 81 -3.46 0.12 -15.42
N LYS A 82 -2.33 -0.35 -15.96
CA LYS A 82 -1.09 0.45 -16.06
C LYS A 82 -1.29 1.67 -16.96
N LEU A 83 -1.93 1.53 -18.12
CA LEU A 83 -2.27 2.66 -19.00
C LEU A 83 -3.16 3.67 -18.28
N ALA A 84 -4.21 3.21 -17.58
CA ALA A 84 -5.09 4.08 -16.80
C ALA A 84 -4.29 4.89 -15.78
N PHE A 85 -3.36 4.26 -15.06
CA PHE A 85 -2.51 4.92 -14.08
C PHE A 85 -1.67 6.07 -14.66
N TYR A 86 -1.11 5.94 -15.87
CA TYR A 86 -0.41 7.04 -16.53
C TYR A 86 -1.34 8.24 -16.80
N THR A 87 -2.60 7.97 -17.15
CA THR A 87 -3.59 9.01 -17.45
C THR A 87 -4.26 9.60 -16.21
N GLU A 88 -4.25 8.91 -15.08
CA GLU A 88 -4.98 9.30 -13.87
C GLU A 88 -4.53 10.67 -13.33
N LYS A 89 -3.22 10.95 -13.27
CA LYS A 89 -2.74 12.26 -12.77
C LYS A 89 -3.12 13.42 -13.70
N PRO A 90 -2.84 13.37 -15.01
CA PRO A 90 -3.31 14.38 -15.97
C PRO A 90 -4.84 14.56 -15.97
N LEU A 91 -5.58 13.45 -15.92
CA LEU A 91 -7.05 13.49 -15.92
C LEU A 91 -7.58 14.15 -14.64
N ALA A 92 -7.05 13.79 -13.47
CA ALA A 92 -7.44 14.39 -12.20
C ALA A 92 -7.18 15.91 -12.19
N LYS A 93 -6.05 16.35 -12.74
CA LYS A 93 -5.72 17.77 -12.92
C LYS A 93 -6.74 18.50 -13.79
N ILE A 94 -7.13 17.93 -14.94
CA ILE A 94 -8.14 18.53 -15.82
C ILE A 94 -9.51 18.60 -15.14
N LEU A 95 -9.87 17.57 -14.37
CA LEU A 95 -11.15 17.51 -13.69
C LEU A 95 -11.18 18.30 -12.37
N GLY A 96 -10.04 18.83 -11.91
CA GLY A 96 -9.94 19.51 -10.61
C GLY A 96 -10.13 18.57 -9.41
N LEU A 97 -9.93 17.26 -9.60
CA LEU A 97 -9.97 16.29 -8.52
C LEU A 97 -8.60 16.22 -7.84
N ALA A 98 -8.59 16.06 -6.51
CA ALA A 98 -7.38 15.64 -5.81
C ALA A 98 -6.94 14.30 -6.40
N ALA A 99 -5.70 14.23 -6.90
CA ALA A 99 -5.18 13.01 -7.51
C ALA A 99 -5.31 11.84 -6.52
N PRO A 100 -5.71 10.63 -6.96
CA PRO A 100 -5.76 9.47 -6.09
C PRO A 100 -4.36 9.22 -5.49
N GLY A 101 -4.25 9.32 -4.16
CA GLY A 101 -2.97 9.24 -3.44
C GLY A 101 -2.29 10.58 -3.12
N SER A 102 -2.84 11.71 -3.59
CA SER A 102 -2.46 13.04 -3.11
C SER A 102 -3.06 13.27 -1.72
N VAL A 103 -2.26 13.06 -0.68
CA VAL A 103 -2.45 13.76 0.60
C VAL A 103 -2.23 15.25 0.32
N THR A 104 -3.27 15.91 -0.17
CA THR A 104 -3.29 17.36 -0.27
C THR A 104 -3.26 17.86 1.17
N THR A 105 -2.08 18.23 1.67
CA THR A 105 -1.99 19.09 2.85
C THR A 105 -2.73 20.36 2.47
N VAL A 106 -3.98 20.48 2.93
CA VAL A 106 -4.70 21.74 2.89
C VAL A 106 -3.84 22.71 3.69
N SER A 107 -3.10 23.56 2.98
CA SER A 107 -2.51 24.74 3.60
C SER A 107 -3.68 25.65 3.94
N ALA A 108 -4.14 25.56 5.19
CA ALA A 108 -5.16 26.45 5.72
C ALA A 108 -4.62 27.89 5.66
N PRO A 109 -5.45 28.91 5.35
CA PRO A 109 -5.02 30.29 5.39
C PRO A 109 -4.68 30.68 6.83
N ALA A 110 -3.61 31.45 6.99
CA ALA A 110 -3.14 31.94 8.27
C ALA A 110 -4.22 32.81 8.94
N GLY A 111 -4.57 32.48 10.18
CA GLY A 111 -5.33 33.35 11.08
C GLY A 111 -6.67 32.81 11.56
N ALA A 112 -6.65 31.82 12.46
CA ALA A 112 -7.71 31.59 13.45
C ALA A 112 -7.11 30.87 14.66
N PRO A 113 -7.53 31.20 15.90
CA PRO A 113 -6.87 30.71 17.10
C PRO A 113 -7.05 29.20 17.24
N VAL A 114 -5.93 28.52 17.45
CA VAL A 114 -5.88 27.10 17.79
C VAL A 114 -6.57 26.88 19.14
N GLU A 115 -7.77 26.31 19.11
CA GLU A 115 -8.41 25.82 20.33
C GLU A 115 -7.62 24.60 20.81
N ALA A 116 -7.03 24.75 21.99
CA ALA A 116 -6.15 23.77 22.61
C ALA A 116 -6.90 22.45 22.81
N SER A 117 -6.51 21.43 22.05
CA SER A 117 -6.94 20.07 22.30
C SER A 117 -6.38 19.61 23.64
N LYS A 118 -7.31 19.32 24.55
CA LYS A 118 -7.18 18.64 25.85
C LYS A 118 -6.03 17.61 25.85
N PRO A 119 -5.18 17.54 26.91
CA PRO A 119 -4.06 16.63 26.91
C PRO A 119 -4.56 15.18 26.89
N ALA A 120 -4.25 14.48 25.80
CA ALA A 120 -4.38 13.04 25.72
C ALA A 120 -3.44 12.40 26.76
N ALA A 121 -3.94 11.32 27.36
CA ALA A 121 -3.32 10.55 28.42
C ALA A 121 -1.86 10.16 28.14
N ALA A 122 -1.13 9.96 29.24
CA ALA A 122 0.29 9.64 29.31
C ALA A 122 0.78 8.68 28.21
N PRO A 123 2.01 8.89 27.69
CA PRO A 123 2.57 8.02 26.67
C PRO A 123 2.67 6.61 27.23
N VAL A 124 1.98 5.66 26.60
CA VAL A 124 2.37 4.26 26.70
C VAL A 124 3.82 4.24 26.25
N ILE A 125 4.72 3.90 27.17
CA ILE A 125 6.11 3.60 26.83
C ILE A 125 6.04 2.33 26.00
N VAL A 126 5.89 2.52 24.69
CA VAL A 126 6.22 1.48 23.73
C VAL A 126 7.73 1.38 23.84
N ASP A 127 8.20 0.31 24.48
CA ASP A 127 9.59 -0.09 24.40
C ASP A 127 9.86 -0.49 22.94
N ARG A 128 10.07 0.53 22.10
CA ARG A 128 10.44 0.36 20.71
C ARG A 128 11.91 -0.01 20.75
N THR A 129 12.19 -1.28 20.46
CA THR A 129 13.53 -1.72 20.12
C THR A 129 14.10 -0.77 19.07
N ALA A 130 15.27 -0.21 19.38
CA ALA A 130 15.92 0.76 18.51
C ALA A 130 16.19 0.15 17.11
N PRO A 131 16.07 0.93 16.03
CA PRO A 131 16.35 0.44 14.68
C PRO A 131 17.82 -0.01 14.57
N MET A 132 18.03 -1.27 14.18
CA MET A 132 19.36 -1.85 13.98
C MET A 132 19.94 -1.44 12.63
N LEU A 133 21.24 -1.13 12.60
CA LEU A 133 21.97 -0.79 11.37
C LEU A 133 22.30 -2.06 10.58
N LEU A 134 22.01 -2.07 9.28
CA LEU A 134 22.26 -3.22 8.38
C LEU A 134 23.76 -3.51 8.14
N SER A 135 24.65 -2.64 8.62
CA SER A 135 26.10 -2.68 8.37
C SER A 135 26.91 -3.30 9.52
N ASP A 136 26.27 -3.72 10.61
CA ASP A 136 26.94 -4.30 11.77
C ASP A 136 26.76 -5.84 11.78
N PRO A 137 27.84 -6.63 11.56
CA PRO A 137 27.75 -8.09 11.58
C PRO A 137 27.54 -8.66 12.99
N ALA A 138 27.70 -7.86 14.05
CA ALA A 138 27.45 -8.27 15.43
C ALA A 138 25.99 -7.97 15.82
N LEU A 139 25.05 -8.58 15.09
CA LEU A 139 23.63 -8.58 15.43
C LEU A 139 23.48 -9.06 16.89
N ASP A 140 23.12 -8.16 17.82
CA ASP A 140 22.84 -8.42 19.26
C ASP A 140 24.06 -8.74 20.17
N GLY A 141 25.31 -8.72 19.67
CA GLY A 141 26.46 -9.07 20.53
C GLY A 141 26.45 -10.50 21.10
N GLY A 142 25.58 -11.37 20.58
CA GLY A 142 25.52 -12.78 20.94
C GLY A 142 26.50 -13.60 20.09
N THR A 143 27.35 -14.39 20.74
CA THR A 143 28.25 -15.34 20.05
C THR A 143 27.55 -16.65 19.65
N GLU A 144 26.23 -16.75 19.87
CA GLU A 144 25.43 -17.95 19.61
C GLU A 144 24.24 -17.65 18.71
N LEU A 145 23.93 -18.60 17.83
CA LEU A 145 22.82 -18.50 16.89
C LEU A 145 21.49 -18.64 17.63
N LEU A 146 20.47 -17.92 17.15
CA LEU A 146 19.10 -18.01 17.65
C LEU A 146 18.56 -19.45 17.40
N GLY A 147 18.61 -20.28 18.43
CA GLY A 147 18.33 -21.72 18.36
C GLY A 147 19.39 -22.62 19.04
N ALA A 148 20.52 -22.07 19.50
CA ALA A 148 21.55 -22.80 20.24
C ALA A 148 21.07 -23.28 21.62
N ALA A 149 20.23 -22.49 22.29
CA ALA A 149 19.57 -22.87 23.53
C ALA A 149 18.14 -23.40 23.24
N PRO A 150 17.72 -24.50 23.88
CA PRO A 150 16.32 -24.93 23.80
C PRO A 150 15.41 -23.82 24.33
N PRO A 151 14.25 -23.56 23.70
CA PRO A 151 13.34 -22.52 24.16
C PRO A 151 12.95 -22.80 25.62
N ALA A 152 12.89 -21.72 26.42
CA ALA A 152 12.41 -21.82 27.80
C ALA A 152 11.02 -22.48 27.79
N LYS A 153 10.83 -23.52 28.61
CA LYS A 153 9.53 -24.16 28.77
C LYS A 153 8.54 -23.10 29.25
N ALA A 154 7.44 -22.96 28.52
CA ALA A 154 6.39 -22.04 28.91
C ALA A 154 5.75 -22.50 30.23
N ASP A 155 5.16 -21.54 30.94
CA ASP A 155 4.50 -21.82 32.20
C ASP A 155 3.23 -22.65 31.94
N PRO A 156 3.12 -23.87 32.53
CA PRO A 156 1.99 -24.78 32.26
C PRO A 156 0.65 -24.22 32.74
N ASN A 157 0.68 -23.13 33.51
CA ASN A 157 -0.50 -22.46 34.00
C ASN A 157 -1.12 -21.46 32.99
N LEU A 158 -0.48 -21.21 31.86
CA LEU A 158 -1.00 -20.31 30.84
C LEU A 158 -2.24 -20.90 30.16
N PRO A 159 -3.26 -20.09 29.82
CA PRO A 159 -4.50 -20.56 29.21
C PRO A 159 -4.30 -21.36 27.91
N GLY A 160 -3.32 -20.97 27.09
CA GLY A 160 -2.97 -21.67 25.85
C GLY A 160 -2.32 -23.02 26.11
N GLU A 161 -1.44 -23.12 27.10
CA GLU A 161 -0.79 -24.39 27.46
C GLU A 161 -1.76 -25.37 28.12
N LYS A 162 -2.68 -24.89 28.96
CA LYS A 162 -3.76 -25.74 29.52
C LYS A 162 -4.67 -26.31 28.43
N LEU A 163 -4.92 -25.55 27.37
CA LEU A 163 -5.67 -26.05 26.22
C LEU A 163 -4.87 -27.11 25.46
N THR A 164 -3.58 -26.90 25.21
CA THR A 164 -2.72 -27.85 24.49
C THR A 164 -2.43 -29.13 25.28
N VAL A 165 -2.22 -29.03 26.59
CA VAL A 165 -1.78 -30.15 27.44
C VAL A 165 -2.96 -30.87 28.09
N GLU A 166 -3.94 -30.14 28.64
CA GLU A 166 -5.09 -30.72 29.35
C GLU A 166 -6.39 -30.72 28.52
N GLY A 167 -6.39 -30.12 27.32
CA GLY A 167 -7.60 -29.98 26.50
C GLY A 167 -8.63 -29.01 27.08
N LYS A 168 -8.29 -28.23 28.11
CA LYS A 168 -9.21 -27.32 28.78
C LYS A 168 -9.16 -25.95 28.13
N ALA A 169 -10.23 -25.59 27.43
CA ALA A 169 -10.40 -24.24 26.90
C ALA A 169 -10.59 -23.22 28.03
N PRO A 170 -10.05 -22.00 27.89
CA PRO A 170 -10.37 -20.91 28.80
C PRO A 170 -11.87 -20.59 28.76
N VAL A 171 -12.37 -20.05 29.88
CA VAL A 171 -13.78 -19.64 29.97
C VAL A 171 -14.07 -18.57 28.91
N ALA A 172 -15.07 -18.84 28.05
CA ALA A 172 -15.49 -17.91 27.01
C ALA A 172 -15.95 -16.58 27.63
N SER A 173 -15.53 -15.47 27.03
CA SER A 173 -15.98 -14.15 27.47
C SER A 173 -17.40 -13.89 26.96
N PRO A 174 -18.32 -13.37 27.80
CA PRO A 174 -19.71 -13.12 27.39
C PRO A 174 -19.81 -12.27 26.12
N GLY A 175 -20.60 -12.74 25.14
CA GLY A 175 -20.83 -12.04 23.87
C GLY A 175 -19.83 -12.34 22.74
N ARG A 176 -18.86 -13.23 22.98
CA ARG A 176 -17.96 -13.74 21.93
C ARG A 176 -18.60 -14.91 21.17
N ALA A 177 -18.17 -15.14 19.93
CA ALA A 177 -18.70 -16.21 19.08
C ALA A 177 -18.46 -17.64 19.65
N ASP A 178 -17.51 -17.78 20.58
CA ASP A 178 -17.19 -19.01 21.31
C ASP A 178 -17.97 -19.21 22.63
N ASP A 179 -18.87 -18.28 23.00
CA ASP A 179 -19.75 -18.42 24.18
C ASP A 179 -21.07 -19.12 23.83
N PHE A 180 -21.17 -20.40 24.15
CA PHE A 180 -22.38 -21.22 23.96
C PHE A 180 -23.26 -21.30 25.21
N SER A 181 -23.06 -20.43 26.21
CA SER A 181 -23.83 -20.50 27.45
C SER A 181 -25.27 -20.00 27.28
N TRP A 182 -26.23 -20.76 27.83
CA TRP A 182 -27.64 -20.40 27.87
C TRP A 182 -28.16 -20.46 29.31
N PRO A 183 -28.98 -19.49 29.77
CA PRO A 183 -29.45 -18.29 29.07
C PRO A 183 -28.32 -17.27 28.82
N PRO A 184 -28.42 -16.42 27.78
CA PRO A 184 -27.37 -15.50 27.39
C PRO A 184 -27.07 -14.50 28.50
N LYS A 185 -25.81 -14.39 28.90
CA LYS A 185 -25.35 -13.42 29.91
C LYS A 185 -25.05 -12.09 29.22
N THR A 186 -25.71 -11.02 29.65
CA THR A 186 -25.43 -9.66 29.18
C THR A 186 -24.00 -9.27 29.56
N PRO A 187 -23.18 -8.73 28.64
CA PRO A 187 -21.81 -8.31 28.96
C PRO A 187 -21.85 -7.20 30.02
N THR A 188 -21.32 -7.48 31.21
CA THR A 188 -21.04 -6.45 32.20
C THR A 188 -19.90 -5.59 31.68
N ALA A 189 -20.18 -4.31 31.43
CA ALA A 189 -19.17 -3.31 31.13
C ALA A 189 -18.08 -3.37 32.21
N SER A 190 -16.85 -3.67 31.81
CA SER A 190 -15.71 -3.68 32.72
C SER A 190 -15.59 -2.29 33.34
N SER A 191 -15.85 -2.21 34.64
CA SER A 191 -15.58 -1.04 35.46
C SER A 191 -14.10 -0.71 35.38
N GLU A 192 -13.78 0.43 34.78
CA GLU A 192 -12.51 1.10 34.90
C GLU A 192 -12.16 1.22 36.40
N THR A 193 -11.20 0.43 36.87
CA THR A 193 -10.65 0.61 38.21
C THR A 193 -9.69 1.80 38.16
N SER A 194 -10.26 2.99 38.31
CA SER A 194 -9.53 4.22 38.64
C SER A 194 -8.90 4.05 40.02
N THR A 195 -7.60 3.75 40.06
CA THR A 195 -6.80 3.77 41.29
C THR A 195 -6.44 5.23 41.59
N ALA A 196 -7.28 5.91 42.36
CA ALA A 196 -6.97 7.24 42.90
C ALA A 196 -5.98 7.11 44.08
N VAL A 197 -4.76 7.58 43.87
CA VAL A 197 -3.76 7.85 44.92
C VAL A 197 -4.29 8.96 45.82
N ARG A 198 -4.49 8.66 47.11
CA ARG A 198 -4.71 9.67 48.17
C ARG A 198 -3.36 10.25 48.61
N ARG A 199 -3.36 11.57 48.80
CA ARG A 199 -2.34 12.34 49.55
C ARG A 199 -2.14 11.80 50.96
#